data_AF-A0A087GKJ6-F1
#
_entry.id   AF-A0A087GKJ6-F1
#
_cell.length_a   1.000
_cell.length_b   1.000
_cell.length_c   1.000
_cell.angle_alpha   90.00
_cell.angle_beta   90.00
_cell.angle_gamma   90.00
#
_symmetry.space_group_name_H-M   'P 1'
#
loop_
_entity.id
_entity.type
_entity.pdbx_description
1 polymer ?
#
loop_
_entity_poly.entity_id
_entity_poly.type
_entity_poly.pdbx_seq_one_letter_code
_entity_poly.pdbx_strand_id
1 'polypeptide(L)'
;MGKITSFSDLIGIIKDKASQSKAVLVSSNPTKNKTLSYHLSVLRATTHDPSTPPGNRHLTVLLSAGSGSRATAASAVEAIMDRLHTTGDACVALKSLIIVHHIVKHGRFILQDQLSVFPATGGRNYLKLSGFRDEKSPLMWELSSWVRWYALYLENLLSTSRIMGFFISSTSNTIQKHEYEEMVSSLRNSDLLREIDALVSLLEEACKIPDLPFSGGKSLADKIIHLVGEDYVSSINELYVRLNEFKERSLSLSFGDSIELVCALKRLESCKERLSDICVGVWKKALIDGFWSLVREVKGMIGNLEDNYGQIVGIGREKRYESARFTDRLVIGYSDAVRFSSSRFLNVAC
;
A
#
# COMPACT_ATOMS: atom_id res chain seq x y z
N MET A 1 -32.89 12.29 6.70
CA MET A 1 -32.80 13.76 6.87
C MET A 1 -31.88 14.04 8.05
N GLY A 2 -30.65 14.48 7.79
CA GLY A 2 -29.68 14.79 8.85
C GLY A 2 -30.11 16.06 9.59
N LYS A 3 -30.20 16.00 10.92
CA LYS A 3 -30.40 17.19 11.76
C LYS A 3 -29.18 18.09 11.59
N ILE A 4 -29.39 19.36 11.24
CA ILE A 4 -28.34 20.38 11.31
C ILE A 4 -28.06 20.59 12.80
N THR A 5 -26.93 20.08 13.28
CA THR A 5 -26.60 20.09 14.72
C THR A 5 -25.69 21.24 15.12
N SER A 6 -24.95 21.85 14.19
CA SER A 6 -24.01 22.92 14.48
C SER A 6 -23.89 23.97 13.36
N PHE A 7 -23.41 25.16 13.72
CA PHE A 7 -23.13 26.26 12.78
C PHE A 7 -22.03 25.89 11.76
N SER A 8 -21.06 25.07 12.16
CA SER A 8 -20.04 24.51 11.25
C SER A 8 -20.64 23.61 10.17
N ASP A 9 -21.65 22.79 10.52
CA ASP A 9 -22.32 21.92 9.55
C ASP A 9 -23.05 22.76 8.49
N LEU A 10 -23.71 23.84 8.93
CA LEU A 10 -24.41 24.76 8.04
C LEU A 10 -23.44 25.47 7.09
N ILE A 11 -22.29 25.96 7.59
CA ILE A 11 -21.23 26.55 6.76
C ILE A 11 -20.73 25.53 5.73
N GLY A 12 -20.50 24.28 6.14
CA GLY A 12 -20.10 23.19 5.26
C GLY A 12 -21.08 22.99 4.10
N ILE A 13 -22.38 22.95 4.40
CA ILE A 13 -23.45 22.82 3.39
C ILE A 13 -23.46 24.01 2.43
N ILE A 14 -23.34 25.24 2.93
CA ILE A 14 -23.31 26.45 2.09
C ILE A 14 -22.09 26.42 1.17
N LYS A 15 -20.92 26.07 1.70
CA LYS A 15 -19.67 25.96 0.93
C LYS A 15 -19.77 24.88 -0.14
N ASP A 16 -20.37 23.74 0.16
CA ASP A 16 -20.60 22.67 -0.79
C ASP A 16 -21.53 23.12 -1.93
N LYS A 17 -22.65 23.78 -1.60
CA LYS A 17 -23.59 24.30 -2.60
C LYS A 17 -22.96 25.38 -3.48
N ALA A 18 -22.26 26.35 -2.89
CA ALA A 18 -21.58 27.40 -3.65
C ALA A 18 -20.51 26.83 -4.60
N SER A 19 -19.70 25.88 -4.12
CA SER A 19 -18.65 25.24 -4.91
C SER A 19 -19.23 24.43 -6.07
N GLN A 20 -20.29 23.65 -5.82
CA GLN A 20 -20.97 22.87 -6.85
C GLN A 20 -21.65 23.76 -7.88
N SER A 21 -22.35 24.82 -7.47
CA SER A 21 -22.99 25.77 -8.39
C SER A 21 -21.96 26.47 -9.27
N LYS A 22 -20.84 26.92 -8.70
CA LYS A 22 -19.73 27.49 -9.47
C LYS A 22 -19.21 26.49 -10.52
N ALA A 23 -19.02 25.23 -10.14
CA ALA A 23 -18.55 24.20 -11.07
C ALA A 23 -19.54 23.94 -12.22
N VAL A 24 -20.85 23.91 -11.95
CA VAL A 24 -21.90 23.76 -12.98
C VAL A 24 -21.92 24.94 -13.95
N LEU A 25 -21.82 26.17 -13.44
CA LEU A 25 -21.82 27.37 -14.29
C LEU A 25 -20.60 27.39 -15.22
N VAL A 26 -19.42 27.03 -14.69
CA VAL A 26 -18.21 26.94 -15.50
C VAL A 26 -18.29 25.79 -16.53
N SER A 27 -19.00 24.70 -16.22
CA SER A 27 -19.20 23.57 -17.16
C SER A 27 -20.21 23.83 -18.27
N SER A 28 -20.86 25.00 -18.31
CA SER A 28 -21.85 25.35 -19.34
C SER A 28 -21.22 25.73 -20.69
N ASN A 29 -19.88 25.70 -20.78
CA ASN A 29 -19.13 26.09 -21.98
C ASN A 29 -18.66 24.82 -22.74
N PRO A 30 -19.14 24.57 -23.99
CA PRO A 30 -19.13 23.25 -24.63
C PRO A 30 -17.75 22.64 -24.94
N THR A 31 -16.67 23.44 -24.92
CA THR A 31 -15.30 22.98 -25.21
C THR A 31 -14.54 22.44 -23.99
N LYS A 32 -15.08 22.55 -22.76
CA LYS A 32 -14.44 22.11 -21.49
C LYS A 32 -15.19 20.99 -20.74
N ASN A 33 -16.09 20.29 -21.42
CA ASN A 33 -17.12 19.46 -20.79
C ASN A 33 -16.62 18.26 -19.96
N LYS A 34 -15.51 17.60 -20.34
CA LYS A 34 -15.06 16.37 -19.65
C LYS A 34 -14.24 16.64 -18.39
N THR A 35 -13.29 17.58 -18.44
CA THR A 35 -12.48 17.99 -17.27
C THR A 35 -13.33 18.57 -16.13
N LEU A 36 -14.31 19.41 -16.46
CA LEU A 36 -15.18 20.03 -15.46
C LEU A 36 -16.17 19.04 -14.83
N SER A 37 -16.47 17.94 -15.52
CA SER A 37 -17.30 16.84 -14.99
C SER A 37 -16.63 16.10 -13.83
N TYR A 38 -15.30 15.97 -13.85
CA TYR A 38 -14.54 15.31 -12.78
C TYR A 38 -14.45 16.21 -11.55
N HIS A 39 -14.14 17.51 -11.68
CA HIS A 39 -14.17 18.45 -10.56
C HIS A 39 -15.52 18.46 -9.84
N LEU A 40 -16.61 18.49 -10.60
CA LEU A 40 -17.95 18.45 -10.03
C LEU A 40 -18.26 17.11 -9.34
N SER A 41 -17.80 16.00 -9.91
CA SER A 41 -17.95 14.66 -9.30
C SER A 41 -17.15 14.55 -7.99
N VAL A 42 -15.91 15.08 -7.96
CA VAL A 42 -15.10 15.19 -6.74
C VAL A 42 -15.82 16.03 -5.70
N LEU A 43 -16.27 17.25 -6.03
CA LEU A 43 -16.99 18.12 -5.09
C LEU A 43 -18.25 17.47 -4.51
N ARG A 44 -18.98 16.69 -5.31
CA ARG A 44 -20.17 15.95 -4.84
C ARG A 44 -19.83 14.74 -3.99
N ALA A 45 -18.68 14.10 -4.23
CA ALA A 45 -18.20 12.96 -3.47
C ALA A 45 -17.53 13.37 -2.15
N THR A 46 -16.98 14.59 -2.07
CA THR A 46 -16.19 15.11 -0.94
C THR A 46 -16.90 16.24 -0.22
N THR A 47 -18.17 16.05 0.14
CA THR A 47 -18.93 17.01 0.96
C THR A 47 -18.41 17.03 2.40
N HIS A 48 -18.74 18.08 3.16
CA HIS A 48 -18.26 18.23 4.56
C HIS A 48 -18.98 17.29 5.56
N ASP A 49 -20.01 16.55 5.14
CA ASP A 49 -20.79 15.66 6.00
C ASP A 49 -19.97 14.43 6.49
N PRO A 50 -19.70 14.27 7.80
CA PRO A 50 -18.92 13.14 8.33
C PRO A 50 -19.64 11.79 8.26
N SER A 51 -20.95 11.76 8.02
CA SER A 51 -21.78 10.55 8.08
C SER A 51 -21.92 9.82 6.74
N THR A 52 -21.48 10.45 5.64
CA THR A 52 -21.69 9.92 4.29
C THR A 52 -20.35 9.74 3.57
N PRO A 53 -19.84 8.50 3.42
CA PRO A 53 -18.70 8.21 2.55
C PRO A 53 -18.96 8.58 1.08
N PRO A 54 -17.93 8.66 0.24
CA PRO A 54 -18.09 8.94 -1.19
C PRO A 54 -19.08 7.98 -1.86
N GLY A 55 -20.15 8.52 -2.45
CA GLY A 55 -21.20 7.70 -3.06
C GLY A 55 -20.71 6.96 -4.32
N ASN A 56 -21.11 5.70 -4.48
CA ASN A 56 -20.69 4.82 -5.58
C ASN A 56 -20.86 5.45 -6.96
N ARG A 57 -21.94 6.19 -7.21
CA ARG A 57 -22.16 6.88 -8.49
C ARG A 57 -21.02 7.83 -8.89
N HIS A 58 -20.44 8.55 -7.91
CA HIS A 58 -19.37 9.51 -8.17
C HIS A 58 -18.04 8.78 -8.38
N LEU A 59 -17.81 7.70 -7.63
CA LEU A 59 -16.68 6.82 -7.82
C LEU A 59 -16.70 6.19 -9.23
N THR A 60 -17.84 5.71 -9.70
CA THR A 60 -17.99 5.16 -11.06
C THR A 60 -17.65 6.20 -12.14
N VAL A 61 -18.10 7.45 -11.98
CA VAL A 61 -17.74 8.52 -12.93
C VAL A 61 -16.24 8.77 -12.94
N LEU A 62 -15.59 8.80 -11.77
CA LEU A 62 -14.13 9.00 -11.68
C LEU A 62 -13.36 7.82 -12.29
N LEU A 63 -13.79 6.58 -12.03
CA LEU A 63 -13.19 5.39 -12.64
C LEU A 63 -13.31 5.37 -14.17
N SER A 64 -14.38 5.95 -14.73
CA SER A 64 -14.56 6.06 -16.19
C SER A 64 -13.46 6.87 -16.88
N ALA A 65 -12.72 7.71 -16.14
CA ALA A 65 -11.56 8.43 -16.67
C ALA A 65 -10.47 7.48 -17.19
N GLY A 66 -10.35 6.29 -16.60
CA GLY A 66 -9.42 5.25 -17.04
C GLY A 66 -9.79 4.60 -18.39
N SER A 67 -11.00 4.83 -18.89
CA SER A 67 -11.43 4.40 -20.24
C SER A 67 -11.07 5.43 -21.32
N GLY A 68 -10.59 6.61 -20.93
CA GLY A 68 -10.23 7.70 -21.84
C GLY A 68 -8.74 7.71 -22.19
N SER A 69 -8.28 8.88 -22.64
CA SER A 69 -6.86 9.15 -22.88
C SER A 69 -6.09 9.39 -21.58
N ARG A 70 -4.76 9.34 -21.62
CA ARG A 70 -3.88 9.75 -20.51
C ARG A 70 -4.20 11.15 -20.00
N ALA A 71 -4.51 12.10 -20.89
CA ALA A 71 -4.93 13.46 -20.50
C ALA A 71 -6.27 13.48 -19.74
N THR A 72 -7.21 12.58 -20.08
CA THR A 72 -8.47 12.44 -19.35
C THR A 72 -8.22 11.91 -17.93
N ALA A 73 -7.38 10.89 -17.80
CA ALA A 73 -6.99 10.32 -16.52
C ALA A 73 -6.23 11.34 -15.65
N ALA A 74 -5.25 12.04 -16.22
CA ALA A 74 -4.51 13.11 -15.55
C ALA A 74 -5.46 14.20 -15.02
N SER A 75 -6.41 14.66 -15.85
CA SER A 75 -7.39 15.66 -15.45
C SER A 75 -8.28 15.20 -14.27
N ALA A 76 -8.63 13.91 -14.20
CA ALA A 76 -9.38 13.38 -13.06
C ALA A 76 -8.51 13.31 -11.78
N VAL A 77 -7.24 12.91 -11.91
CA VAL A 77 -6.28 12.89 -10.80
C VAL A 77 -6.01 14.30 -10.28
N GLU A 78 -5.76 15.27 -11.17
CA GLU A 78 -5.60 16.70 -10.83
C GLU A 78 -6.80 17.22 -10.04
N ALA A 79 -8.03 16.93 -10.47
CA ALA A 79 -9.23 17.37 -9.75
C ALA A 79 -9.31 16.81 -8.32
N ILE A 80 -8.83 15.59 -8.08
CA ILE A 80 -8.79 14.97 -6.75
C ILE A 80 -7.68 15.61 -5.90
N MET A 81 -6.51 15.80 -6.48
CA MET A 81 -5.33 16.33 -5.79
C MET A 81 -5.52 17.80 -5.43
N ASP A 82 -6.08 18.60 -6.33
CA ASP A 82 -6.47 19.98 -6.06
C ASP A 82 -7.43 20.06 -4.87
N ARG A 83 -8.45 19.18 -4.83
CA ARG A 83 -9.39 19.14 -3.71
C ARG A 83 -8.70 18.76 -2.40
N LEU A 84 -7.78 17.79 -2.44
CA LEU A 84 -7.05 17.31 -1.28
C LEU A 84 -6.09 18.38 -0.72
N HIS A 85 -5.35 19.08 -1.59
CA HIS A 85 -4.35 20.07 -1.17
C HIS A 85 -4.96 21.42 -0.78
N THR A 86 -6.16 21.75 -1.25
CA THR A 86 -6.83 23.03 -0.93
C THR A 86 -7.77 22.96 0.26
N THR A 87 -8.15 21.77 0.71
CA THR A 87 -9.07 21.62 1.83
C THR A 87 -8.35 21.70 3.18
N GLY A 88 -8.89 22.50 4.10
CA GLY A 88 -8.54 22.47 5.53
C GLY A 88 -9.59 21.74 6.36
N ASP A 89 -10.37 20.85 5.73
CA ASP A 89 -11.46 20.10 6.37
C ASP A 89 -11.16 18.60 6.38
N ALA A 90 -11.15 18.00 7.57
CA ALA A 90 -10.75 16.60 7.75
C ALA A 90 -11.69 15.61 7.05
N CYS A 91 -13.00 15.87 7.05
CA CYS A 91 -13.98 15.03 6.35
C CYS A 91 -13.72 15.03 4.84
N VAL A 92 -13.54 16.22 4.28
CA VAL A 92 -13.25 16.38 2.85
C VAL A 92 -11.94 15.69 2.48
N ALA A 93 -10.89 15.83 3.30
CA ALA A 93 -9.61 15.20 3.08
C ALA A 93 -9.73 13.66 3.09
N LEU A 94 -10.37 13.08 4.12
CA LEU A 94 -10.60 11.62 4.19
C LEU A 94 -11.39 11.10 3.00
N LYS A 95 -12.45 11.79 2.59
CA LYS A 95 -13.25 11.40 1.40
C LYS A 95 -12.41 11.45 0.12
N SER A 96 -11.53 12.42 0.00
CA SER A 96 -10.60 12.52 -1.13
C SER A 96 -9.59 11.36 -1.13
N LEU A 97 -9.06 10.99 0.04
CA LEU A 97 -8.20 9.80 0.19
C LEU A 97 -8.95 8.48 -0.09
N ILE A 98 -10.22 8.37 0.30
CA ILE A 98 -11.06 7.21 -0.06
C ILE A 98 -11.22 7.10 -1.58
N ILE A 99 -11.39 8.22 -2.29
CA ILE A 99 -11.43 8.22 -3.76
C ILE A 99 -10.08 7.74 -4.33
N VAL A 100 -8.96 8.24 -3.80
CA VAL A 100 -7.60 7.80 -4.20
C VAL A 100 -7.46 6.29 -4.03
N HIS A 101 -7.77 5.75 -2.86
CA HIS A 101 -7.73 4.31 -2.60
C HIS A 101 -8.63 3.54 -3.59
N HIS A 102 -9.87 4.00 -3.80
CA HIS A 102 -10.78 3.36 -4.72
C HIS A 102 -10.25 3.31 -6.17
N ILE A 103 -9.50 4.32 -6.60
CA ILE A 103 -8.80 4.33 -7.90
C ILE A 103 -7.65 3.33 -7.90
N VAL A 104 -6.84 3.26 -6.84
CA VAL A 104 -5.77 2.25 -6.71
C VAL A 104 -6.34 0.84 -6.86
N LYS A 105 -7.51 0.60 -6.29
CA LYS A 105 -8.13 -0.72 -6.23
C LYS A 105 -8.93 -1.13 -7.48
N HIS A 106 -9.68 -0.20 -8.05
CA HIS A 106 -10.66 -0.50 -9.11
C HIS A 106 -10.42 0.30 -10.39
N GLY A 107 -9.41 1.16 -10.40
CA GLY A 107 -9.00 1.92 -11.58
C GLY A 107 -8.49 1.02 -12.69
N ARG A 108 -8.66 1.45 -13.93
CA ARG A 108 -7.91 0.88 -15.06
C ARG A 108 -6.46 1.35 -14.99
N PHE A 109 -5.56 0.59 -15.59
CA PHE A 109 -4.12 0.85 -15.59
C PHE A 109 -3.76 2.31 -15.91
N ILE A 110 -4.35 2.91 -16.96
CA ILE A 110 -4.05 4.32 -17.32
C ILE A 110 -4.36 5.28 -16.17
N LEU A 111 -5.45 5.07 -15.44
CA LEU A 111 -5.82 5.93 -14.32
C LEU A 111 -4.93 5.70 -13.10
N GLN A 112 -4.61 4.44 -12.80
CA GLN A 112 -3.71 4.08 -11.71
C GLN A 112 -2.28 4.57 -11.96
N ASP A 113 -1.79 4.48 -13.21
CA ASP A 113 -0.50 5.01 -13.68
C ASP A 113 -0.42 6.53 -13.52
N GLN A 114 -1.46 7.27 -13.93
CA GLN A 114 -1.48 8.72 -13.72
C GLN A 114 -1.54 9.09 -12.24
N LEU A 115 -2.15 8.27 -11.40
CA LEU A 115 -2.20 8.49 -9.96
C LEU A 115 -0.84 8.21 -9.29
N SER A 116 -0.13 7.15 -9.71
CA SER A 116 1.14 6.72 -9.09
C SER A 116 2.33 7.61 -9.44
N VAL A 117 2.25 8.33 -10.55
CA VAL A 117 3.26 9.28 -11.02
C VAL A 117 2.83 10.73 -10.76
N PHE A 118 1.80 10.98 -9.95
CA PHE A 118 1.35 12.35 -9.65
C PHE A 118 2.14 12.97 -8.49
N PRO A 119 2.52 14.26 -8.56
CA PRO A 119 2.63 15.06 -9.79
C PRO A 119 3.74 14.47 -10.68
N ALA A 120 3.77 14.78 -11.99
CA ALA A 120 4.76 14.20 -12.92
C ALA A 120 6.24 14.37 -12.51
N THR A 121 6.51 15.26 -11.55
CA THR A 121 7.82 15.53 -10.93
C THR A 121 7.96 14.94 -9.51
N GLY A 122 7.03 14.09 -9.08
CA GLY A 122 6.77 13.74 -7.69
C GLY A 122 7.70 12.65 -7.16
N GLY A 123 8.45 12.98 -6.11
CA GLY A 123 9.17 12.03 -5.27
C GLY A 123 8.26 11.32 -4.26
N ARG A 124 8.84 10.81 -3.18
CA ARG A 124 8.08 10.28 -2.03
C ARG A 124 7.23 11.41 -1.40
N ASN A 125 6.09 11.04 -0.79
CA ASN A 125 5.22 11.92 0.00
C ASN A 125 4.47 13.03 -0.76
N TYR A 126 3.88 12.70 -1.91
CA TYR A 126 3.22 13.69 -2.76
C TYR A 126 1.80 14.08 -2.32
N LEU A 127 1.15 13.31 -1.44
CA LEU A 127 -0.13 13.73 -0.87
C LEU A 127 0.06 14.91 0.10
N LYS A 128 1.24 15.04 0.71
CA LYS A 128 1.66 16.19 1.55
C LYS A 128 0.73 16.46 2.76
N LEU A 129 0.33 15.40 3.46
CA LEU A 129 -0.64 15.51 4.57
C LEU A 129 -0.06 15.24 5.95
N SER A 130 1.25 15.03 6.11
CA SER A 130 1.88 14.75 7.41
C SER A 130 1.64 15.82 8.47
N GLY A 131 1.52 17.09 8.06
CA GLY A 131 1.19 18.23 8.92
C GLY A 131 -0.30 18.60 8.97
N PHE A 132 -1.19 17.78 8.39
CA PHE A 132 -2.61 18.11 8.32
C PHE A 132 -3.25 18.20 9.71
N ARG A 133 -4.00 19.28 9.95
CA ARG A 133 -4.60 19.60 11.24
C ARG A 133 -5.86 20.44 11.06
N ASP A 134 -7.00 19.93 11.53
CA ASP A 134 -8.30 20.60 11.52
C ASP A 134 -8.79 20.79 12.97
N GLU A 135 -8.68 22.02 13.45
CA GLU A 135 -8.95 22.38 14.86
C GLU A 135 -10.38 22.89 15.09
N LYS A 136 -11.27 22.76 14.09
CA LYS A 136 -12.63 23.31 14.18
C LYS A 136 -13.50 22.66 15.24
N SER A 137 -13.26 21.38 15.56
CA SER A 137 -13.97 20.64 16.61
C SER A 137 -13.15 19.45 17.10
N PRO A 138 -13.47 18.87 18.28
CA PRO A 138 -12.81 17.65 18.77
C PRO A 138 -12.88 16.48 17.78
N LEU A 139 -14.02 16.34 17.08
CA LEU A 139 -14.16 15.32 16.03
C LEU A 139 -13.21 15.60 14.86
N MET A 140 -13.08 16.85 14.39
CA MET A 140 -12.17 17.17 13.29
C MET A 140 -10.70 16.98 13.70
N TRP A 141 -10.38 17.21 14.97
CA TRP A 141 -9.08 16.92 15.55
C TRP A 141 -8.75 15.43 15.48
N GLU A 142 -9.69 14.57 15.92
CA GLU A 142 -9.57 13.12 15.80
C GLU A 142 -9.43 12.69 14.34
N LEU A 143 -10.28 13.20 13.44
CA LEU A 143 -10.18 12.87 12.01
C LEU A 143 -8.86 13.36 11.38
N SER A 144 -8.18 14.35 11.97
CA SER A 144 -6.86 14.78 11.50
C SER A 144 -5.77 13.74 11.76
N SER A 145 -5.88 12.90 12.80
CA SER A 145 -4.97 11.76 12.98
C SER A 145 -5.21 10.70 11.89
N TRP A 146 -6.49 10.44 11.58
CA TRP A 146 -6.89 9.55 10.49
C TRP A 146 -6.40 10.05 9.12
N VAL A 147 -6.50 11.35 8.83
CA VAL A 147 -5.98 11.92 7.57
C VAL A 147 -4.49 11.68 7.42
N ARG A 148 -3.71 11.97 8.47
CA ARG A 148 -2.24 11.81 8.46
C ARG A 148 -1.84 10.36 8.25
N TRP A 149 -2.41 9.46 9.03
CA TRP A 149 -2.12 8.03 8.92
C TRP A 149 -2.56 7.47 7.57
N TYR A 150 -3.79 7.77 7.14
CA TYR A 150 -4.32 7.17 5.91
C TYR A 150 -3.61 7.69 4.65
N ALA A 151 -3.17 8.95 4.65
CA ALA A 151 -2.33 9.47 3.58
C ALA A 151 -0.98 8.73 3.52
N LEU A 152 -0.31 8.55 4.66
CA LEU A 152 0.96 7.81 4.73
C LEU A 152 0.78 6.34 4.29
N TYR A 153 -0.31 5.71 4.72
CA TYR A 153 -0.67 4.36 4.29
C TYR A 153 -0.82 4.27 2.77
N LEU A 154 -1.55 5.20 2.13
CA LEU A 154 -1.74 5.20 0.68
C LEU A 154 -0.44 5.50 -0.09
N GLU A 155 0.42 6.36 0.44
CA GLU A 155 1.75 6.60 -0.12
C GLU A 155 2.62 5.33 -0.08
N ASN A 156 2.56 4.59 1.03
CA ASN A 156 3.20 3.29 1.15
C ASN A 156 2.59 2.27 0.19
N LEU A 157 1.26 2.17 0.09
CA LEU A 157 0.56 1.25 -0.82
C LEU A 157 1.00 1.45 -2.28
N LEU A 158 1.09 2.71 -2.71
CA LEU A 158 1.57 3.08 -4.04
C LEU A 158 3.07 2.83 -4.21
N SER A 159 3.87 3.03 -3.16
CA SER A 159 5.30 2.71 -3.17
C SER A 159 5.52 1.21 -3.32
N THR A 160 4.83 0.39 -2.53
CA THR A 160 4.90 -1.07 -2.60
C THR A 160 4.39 -1.55 -3.96
N SER A 161 3.29 -1.01 -4.47
CA SER A 161 2.80 -1.34 -5.83
C SER A 161 3.83 -1.05 -6.93
N ARG A 162 4.61 0.02 -6.81
CA ARG A 162 5.71 0.32 -7.76
C ARG A 162 6.86 -0.66 -7.65
N ILE A 163 7.24 -1.07 -6.44
CA ILE A 163 8.29 -2.07 -6.21
C ILE A 163 7.88 -3.43 -6.80
N MET A 164 6.61 -3.79 -6.62
CA MET A 164 6.02 -5.04 -7.12
C MET A 164 5.80 -5.04 -8.64
N GLY A 165 5.81 -3.85 -9.28
CA GLY A 165 5.50 -3.71 -10.70
C GLY A 165 4.01 -3.79 -11.05
N PHE A 166 3.12 -3.97 -10.06
CA PHE A 166 1.67 -3.98 -10.24
C PHE A 166 0.94 -3.48 -8.98
N PHE A 167 -0.33 -3.08 -9.14
CA PHE A 167 -1.17 -2.64 -8.03
C PHE A 167 -1.69 -3.83 -7.23
N ILE A 168 -1.18 -4.01 -6.00
CA ILE A 168 -1.46 -5.15 -5.11
C ILE A 168 -2.96 -5.31 -4.82
N SER A 169 -3.65 -4.18 -4.66
CA SER A 169 -5.08 -4.14 -4.37
C SER A 169 -5.97 -4.33 -5.61
N SER A 170 -5.39 -4.36 -6.82
CA SER A 170 -6.17 -4.35 -8.05
C SER A 170 -6.88 -5.68 -8.27
N THR A 171 -8.20 -5.63 -8.48
CA THR A 171 -9.03 -6.81 -8.71
C THR A 171 -8.85 -7.46 -10.09
N SER A 172 -7.85 -7.05 -10.87
CA SER A 172 -7.76 -7.31 -12.32
C SER A 172 -6.80 -8.42 -12.76
N ASN A 173 -6.25 -9.23 -11.86
CA ASN A 173 -5.34 -10.31 -12.29
C ASN A 173 -6.10 -11.54 -12.76
N THR A 174 -6.24 -11.68 -14.08
CA THR A 174 -6.59 -12.91 -14.80
C THR A 174 -5.36 -13.73 -15.20
N ILE A 175 -4.25 -13.61 -14.46
CA ILE A 175 -3.08 -14.46 -14.68
C ILE A 175 -3.38 -15.83 -14.09
N GLN A 176 -3.12 -16.90 -14.85
CA GLN A 176 -3.22 -18.25 -14.30
C GLN A 176 -2.24 -18.38 -13.14
N LYS A 177 -2.70 -18.93 -12.00
CA LYS A 177 -1.89 -19.04 -10.77
C LYS A 177 -0.49 -19.62 -11.03
N HIS A 178 -0.38 -20.58 -11.95
CA HIS A 178 0.89 -21.20 -12.33
C HIS A 178 1.86 -20.23 -13.01
N GLU A 179 1.40 -19.45 -13.99
CA GLU A 179 2.23 -18.44 -14.69
C GLU A 179 2.72 -17.35 -13.72
N TYR A 180 1.87 -16.98 -12.76
CA TYR A 180 2.24 -16.02 -11.72
C TYR A 180 3.33 -16.55 -10.79
N GLU A 181 3.21 -17.80 -10.35
CA GLU A 181 4.22 -18.44 -9.51
C GLU A 181 5.55 -18.62 -10.26
N GLU A 182 5.52 -18.99 -11.55
CA GLU A 182 6.72 -19.12 -12.38
C GLU A 182 7.44 -17.77 -12.54
N MET A 183 6.70 -16.68 -12.73
CA MET A 183 7.25 -15.33 -12.73
C MET A 183 7.95 -15.00 -11.40
N VAL A 184 7.34 -15.32 -10.25
CA VAL A 184 7.97 -15.11 -8.94
C VAL A 184 9.23 -15.98 -8.77
N SER A 185 9.20 -17.24 -9.25
CA SER A 185 10.36 -18.13 -9.23
C SER A 185 11.52 -17.64 -10.12
N SER A 186 11.26 -16.75 -11.09
CA SER A 186 12.31 -16.12 -11.91
C SER A 186 13.04 -14.96 -11.21
N LEU A 187 12.49 -14.42 -10.11
CA LEU A 187 13.09 -13.30 -9.38
C LEU A 187 14.40 -13.70 -8.69
N ARG A 188 15.35 -12.76 -8.60
CA ARG A 188 16.57 -12.92 -7.79
C ARG A 188 16.23 -12.83 -6.30
N ASN A 189 17.05 -13.43 -5.43
CA ASN A 189 16.83 -13.34 -3.98
C ASN A 189 16.77 -11.89 -3.49
N SER A 190 17.63 -11.01 -4.00
CA SER A 190 17.62 -9.58 -3.65
C SER A 190 16.32 -8.87 -4.07
N ASP A 191 15.76 -9.22 -5.23
CA ASP A 191 14.49 -8.64 -5.68
C ASP A 191 13.32 -9.19 -4.85
N LEU A 192 13.34 -10.49 -4.54
CA LEU A 192 12.35 -11.15 -3.71
C LEU A 192 12.34 -10.61 -2.26
N LEU A 193 13.52 -10.38 -1.67
CA LEU A 193 13.67 -9.73 -0.36
C LEU A 193 13.14 -8.31 -0.39
N ARG A 194 13.47 -7.53 -1.42
CA ARG A 194 12.97 -6.16 -1.59
C ARG A 194 11.44 -6.12 -1.67
N GLU A 195 10.82 -7.06 -2.38
CA GLU A 195 9.36 -7.16 -2.46
C GLU A 195 8.74 -7.56 -1.11
N ILE A 196 9.32 -8.52 -0.39
CA ILE A 196 8.88 -8.90 0.96
C ILE A 196 9.00 -7.72 1.92
N ASP A 197 10.14 -7.03 1.94
CA ASP A 197 10.37 -5.87 2.80
C ASP A 197 9.34 -4.77 2.55
N ALA A 198 9.02 -4.49 1.29
CA ALA A 198 8.02 -3.50 0.90
C ALA A 198 6.60 -3.90 1.35
N LEU A 199 6.25 -5.18 1.25
CA LEU A 199 4.96 -5.71 1.70
C LEU A 199 4.87 -5.69 3.24
N VAL A 200 5.93 -6.08 3.95
CA VAL A 200 6.00 -6.00 5.41
C VAL A 200 5.87 -4.56 5.87
N SER A 201 6.58 -3.62 5.25
CA SER A 201 6.50 -2.19 5.59
C SER A 201 5.09 -1.61 5.38
N LEU A 202 4.37 -2.06 4.35
CA LEU A 202 2.97 -1.69 4.14
C LEU A 202 2.07 -2.21 5.27
N LEU A 203 2.27 -3.46 5.69
CA LEU A 203 1.51 -4.06 6.79
C LEU A 203 1.85 -3.43 8.14
N GLU A 204 3.11 -3.06 8.39
CA GLU A 204 3.52 -2.30 9.57
C GLU A 204 2.80 -0.95 9.64
N GLU A 205 2.63 -0.27 8.51
CA GLU A 205 1.86 0.97 8.47
C GLU A 205 0.36 0.72 8.70
N ALA A 206 -0.20 -0.36 8.14
CA ALA A 206 -1.59 -0.75 8.38
C ALA A 206 -1.89 -0.94 9.88
N CYS A 207 -0.94 -1.46 10.66
CA CYS A 207 -1.08 -1.67 12.10
C CYS A 207 -1.22 -0.39 12.91
N LYS A 208 -0.69 0.72 12.40
CA LYS A 208 -0.71 2.02 13.07
C LYS A 208 -2.05 2.74 12.93
N ILE A 209 -3.08 2.05 12.44
CA ILE A 209 -4.43 2.59 12.32
C ILE A 209 -4.87 3.21 13.65
N PRO A 210 -5.39 4.45 13.64
CA PRO A 210 -5.91 5.07 14.85
C PRO A 210 -7.12 4.32 15.41
N ASP A 211 -7.38 4.50 16.70
CA ASP A 211 -8.60 3.99 17.32
C ASP A 211 -9.85 4.66 16.73
N LEU A 212 -10.98 3.95 16.81
CA LEU A 212 -12.26 4.44 16.27
C LEU A 212 -12.64 5.78 16.90
N PRO A 213 -13.11 6.76 16.09
CA PRO A 213 -13.52 8.07 16.60
C PRO A 213 -14.72 7.96 17.55
N PHE A 214 -14.75 8.79 18.60
CA PHE A 214 -15.64 8.60 19.77
C PHE A 214 -17.12 8.81 19.47
N SER A 215 -17.48 9.74 18.58
CA SER A 215 -18.84 9.83 17.99
C SER A 215 -18.85 10.82 16.81
N GLY A 216 -19.39 10.38 15.67
CA GLY A 216 -19.24 11.07 14.38
C GLY A 216 -18.03 10.53 13.59
N GLY A 217 -18.13 10.47 12.26
CA GLY A 217 -17.03 9.96 11.41
C GLY A 217 -16.86 8.43 11.38
N LYS A 218 -17.56 7.66 12.23
CA LYS A 218 -17.54 6.19 12.23
C LYS A 218 -17.76 5.58 10.84
N SER A 219 -18.70 6.13 10.06
CA SER A 219 -18.96 5.66 8.68
C SER A 219 -17.74 5.77 7.75
N LEU A 220 -16.92 6.82 7.91
CA LEU A 220 -15.70 7.02 7.14
C LEU A 220 -14.61 6.07 7.64
N ALA A 221 -14.45 5.95 8.96
CA ALA A 221 -13.51 5.02 9.58
C ALA A 221 -13.81 3.57 9.16
N ASP A 222 -15.07 3.12 9.26
CA ASP A 222 -15.51 1.79 8.84
C ASP A 222 -15.20 1.53 7.35
N LYS A 223 -15.42 2.53 6.49
CA LYS A 223 -15.10 2.41 5.06
C LYS A 223 -13.58 2.29 4.81
N ILE A 224 -12.77 3.05 5.55
CA ILE A 224 -11.30 3.00 5.45
C ILE A 224 -10.78 1.67 5.97
N ILE A 225 -11.23 1.23 7.15
CA ILE A 225 -10.90 -0.07 7.74
C ILE A 225 -11.22 -1.20 6.75
N HIS A 226 -12.40 -1.17 6.13
CA HIS A 226 -12.78 -2.17 5.14
C HIS A 226 -11.82 -2.21 3.96
N LEU A 227 -11.48 -1.05 3.37
CA LEU A 227 -10.55 -0.99 2.23
C LEU A 227 -9.16 -1.51 2.62
N VAL A 228 -8.63 -1.08 3.77
CA VAL A 228 -7.32 -1.51 4.30
C VAL A 228 -7.31 -3.00 4.64
N GLY A 229 -8.41 -3.54 5.16
CA GLY A 229 -8.57 -4.97 5.43
C GLY A 229 -8.54 -5.82 4.15
N GLU A 230 -9.12 -5.34 3.06
CA GLU A 230 -9.02 -6.02 1.77
C GLU A 230 -7.59 -5.96 1.21
N ASP A 231 -6.88 -4.84 1.36
CA ASP A 231 -5.47 -4.71 0.99
C ASP A 231 -4.56 -5.63 1.81
N TYR A 232 -4.87 -5.82 3.09
CA TYR A 232 -4.18 -6.77 3.96
C TYR A 232 -4.28 -8.20 3.41
N VAL A 233 -5.49 -8.63 3.00
CA VAL A 233 -5.68 -9.96 2.41
C VAL A 233 -4.89 -10.11 1.12
N SER A 234 -4.90 -9.10 0.25
CA SER A 234 -4.07 -9.10 -0.97
C SER A 234 -2.59 -9.16 -0.64
N SER A 235 -2.11 -8.35 0.30
CA SER A 235 -0.70 -8.32 0.72
C SER A 235 -0.24 -9.64 1.32
N ILE A 236 -1.10 -10.32 2.10
CA ILE A 236 -0.81 -11.66 2.63
C ILE A 236 -0.70 -12.68 1.50
N ASN A 237 -1.58 -12.66 0.49
CA ASN A 237 -1.47 -13.58 -0.64
C ASN A 237 -0.13 -13.39 -1.36
N GLU A 238 0.28 -12.13 -1.55
CA GLU A 238 1.55 -11.80 -2.19
C GLU A 238 2.76 -12.23 -1.36
N LEU A 239 2.72 -12.04 -0.04
CA LEU A 239 3.75 -12.54 0.86
C LEU A 239 3.78 -14.07 0.86
N TYR A 240 2.63 -14.74 0.85
CA TYR A 240 2.53 -16.20 0.86
C TYR A 240 3.25 -16.82 -0.34
N VAL A 241 3.07 -16.28 -1.54
CA VAL A 241 3.74 -16.78 -2.76
C VAL A 241 5.26 -16.62 -2.64
N ARG A 242 5.74 -15.45 -2.17
CA ARG A 242 7.17 -15.14 -2.05
C ARG A 242 7.87 -15.93 -0.95
N LEU A 243 7.19 -16.15 0.17
CA LEU A 243 7.71 -16.97 1.27
C LEU A 243 7.80 -18.45 0.89
N ASN A 244 6.87 -18.96 0.08
CA ASN A 244 7.01 -20.31 -0.46
C ASN A 244 8.20 -20.42 -1.42
N GLU A 245 8.45 -19.41 -2.25
CA GLU A 245 9.65 -19.40 -3.09
C GLU A 245 10.94 -19.38 -2.23
N PHE A 246 10.98 -18.61 -1.15
CA PHE A 246 12.11 -18.66 -0.21
C PHE A 246 12.26 -20.00 0.50
N LYS A 247 11.14 -20.65 0.83
CA LYS A 247 11.12 -21.99 1.42
C LYS A 247 11.78 -23.00 0.48
N GLU A 248 11.44 -22.98 -0.81
CA GLU A 248 12.07 -23.83 -1.83
C GLU A 248 13.57 -23.53 -1.97
N ARG A 249 13.97 -22.27 -1.86
CA ARG A 249 15.37 -21.83 -1.97
C ARG A 249 16.17 -21.92 -0.68
N SER A 250 15.57 -22.36 0.44
CA SER A 250 16.11 -22.21 1.79
C SER A 250 17.55 -22.73 1.96
N LEU A 251 17.91 -23.83 1.29
CA LEU A 251 19.26 -24.41 1.34
C LEU A 251 20.33 -23.61 0.57
N SER A 252 19.92 -22.65 -0.27
CA SER A 252 20.78 -21.88 -1.17
C SER A 252 20.90 -20.40 -0.80
N LEU A 253 20.29 -19.99 0.32
CA LEU A 253 20.30 -18.60 0.76
C LEU A 253 21.67 -18.20 1.28
N SER A 254 22.10 -16.99 0.92
CA SER A 254 23.26 -16.39 1.54
C SER A 254 22.97 -16.12 3.02
N PHE A 255 24.01 -16.05 3.85
CA PHE A 255 23.85 -15.64 5.25
C PHE A 255 23.20 -14.25 5.36
N GLY A 256 23.57 -13.31 4.49
CA GLY A 256 22.98 -11.97 4.44
C GLY A 256 21.49 -12.00 4.12
N ASP A 257 21.11 -12.76 3.08
CA ASP A 257 19.72 -12.92 2.63
C ASP A 257 18.85 -13.53 3.76
N SER A 258 19.41 -14.51 4.47
CA SER A 258 18.77 -15.20 5.58
C SER A 258 18.45 -14.25 6.74
N ILE A 259 19.42 -13.42 7.12
CA ILE A 259 19.26 -12.43 8.20
C ILE A 259 18.23 -11.36 7.80
N GLU A 260 18.27 -10.87 6.57
CA GLU A 260 17.32 -9.87 6.07
C GLU A 260 15.89 -10.41 6.10
N LEU A 261 15.69 -11.66 5.64
CA LEU A 261 14.40 -12.34 5.68
C LEU A 261 13.91 -12.52 7.12
N VAL A 262 14.75 -13.00 8.04
CA VAL A 262 14.37 -13.16 9.45
C VAL A 262 14.02 -11.82 10.09
N CYS A 263 14.74 -10.75 9.78
CA CYS A 263 14.43 -9.40 10.24
C CYS A 263 13.06 -8.93 9.74
N ALA A 264 12.75 -9.15 8.46
CA ALA A 264 11.43 -8.84 7.90
C ALA A 264 10.31 -9.64 8.56
N LEU A 265 10.51 -10.94 8.79
CA LEU A 265 9.53 -11.80 9.45
C LEU A 265 9.29 -11.42 10.91
N LYS A 266 10.34 -11.05 11.65
CA LYS A 266 10.20 -10.56 13.04
C LYS A 266 9.37 -9.28 13.14
N ARG A 267 9.58 -8.33 12.22
CA ARG A 267 8.76 -7.12 12.12
C ARG A 267 7.30 -7.45 11.83
N LEU A 268 7.06 -8.31 10.84
CA LEU A 268 5.72 -8.78 10.50
C LEU A 268 5.01 -9.46 11.68
N GLU A 269 5.71 -10.28 12.46
CA GLU A 269 5.14 -10.94 13.65
C GLU A 269 4.75 -9.93 14.75
N SER A 270 5.53 -8.86 14.93
CA SER A 270 5.21 -7.80 15.91
C SER A 270 3.87 -7.12 15.62
N CYS A 271 3.42 -7.17 14.38
CA CYS A 271 2.19 -6.60 13.87
C CYS A 271 0.97 -7.53 13.98
N LYS A 272 1.18 -8.82 14.28
CA LYS A 272 0.16 -9.88 14.15
C LYS A 272 -1.12 -9.62 14.94
N GLU A 273 -1.00 -9.24 16.21
CA GLU A 273 -2.17 -9.03 17.08
C GLU A 273 -3.01 -7.87 16.57
N ARG A 274 -2.36 -6.73 16.28
CA ARG A 274 -3.04 -5.53 15.79
C ARG A 274 -3.70 -5.75 14.42
N LEU A 275 -3.05 -6.47 13.51
CA LEU A 275 -3.65 -6.86 12.22
C LEU A 275 -4.86 -7.78 12.41
N SER A 276 -4.79 -8.69 13.39
CA SER A 276 -5.90 -9.58 13.69
C SER A 276 -7.14 -8.81 14.17
N ASP A 277 -6.96 -7.76 14.98
CA ASP A 277 -8.04 -6.88 15.46
C ASP A 277 -8.70 -6.08 14.31
N ILE A 278 -7.89 -5.54 13.39
CA ILE A 278 -8.37 -4.77 12.24
C ILE A 278 -9.18 -5.66 11.28
N CYS A 279 -8.85 -6.95 11.22
CA CYS A 279 -9.49 -7.91 10.33
C CYS A 279 -10.70 -8.62 10.94
N VAL A 280 -11.15 -8.23 12.14
CA VAL A 280 -12.32 -8.85 12.79
C VAL A 280 -13.56 -8.66 11.92
N GLY A 281 -14.02 -9.76 11.33
CA GLY A 281 -15.20 -9.81 10.47
C GLY A 281 -14.92 -9.83 8.96
N VAL A 282 -13.65 -9.68 8.53
CA VAL A 282 -13.27 -9.70 7.11
C VAL A 282 -12.38 -10.90 6.75
N TRP A 283 -13.03 -12.01 6.37
CA TRP A 283 -12.67 -13.03 5.35
C TRP A 283 -11.40 -13.91 5.53
N LYS A 284 -11.57 -15.18 5.15
CA LYS A 284 -10.58 -16.29 4.99
C LYS A 284 -9.66 -16.58 6.19
N LYS A 285 -10.22 -16.85 7.37
CA LYS A 285 -9.47 -17.33 8.54
C LYS A 285 -8.45 -18.45 8.21
N ALA A 286 -8.86 -19.45 7.42
CA ALA A 286 -7.97 -20.53 7.00
C ALA A 286 -6.73 -20.06 6.20
N LEU A 287 -6.88 -19.01 5.38
CA LEU A 287 -5.77 -18.43 4.63
C LEU A 287 -4.79 -17.70 5.54
N ILE A 288 -5.32 -16.92 6.49
CA ILE A 288 -4.53 -16.19 7.48
C ILE A 288 -3.78 -17.18 8.38
N ASP A 289 -4.46 -18.22 8.86
CA ASP A 289 -3.85 -19.27 9.69
C ASP A 289 -2.74 -20.02 8.93
N GLY A 290 -3.00 -20.37 7.65
CA GLY A 290 -2.01 -20.99 6.77
C GLY A 290 -0.80 -20.09 6.53
N PHE A 291 -1.02 -18.78 6.34
CA PHE A 291 0.05 -17.80 6.21
C PHE A 291 0.93 -17.70 7.45
N TRP A 292 0.35 -17.56 8.64
CA TRP A 292 1.13 -17.52 9.89
C TRP A 292 1.81 -18.85 10.22
N SER A 293 1.30 -19.98 9.72
CA SER A 293 2.02 -21.25 9.76
C SER A 293 3.27 -21.22 8.89
N LEU A 294 3.16 -20.72 7.65
CA LEU A 294 4.28 -20.59 6.73
C LEU A 294 5.36 -19.64 7.27
N VAL A 295 4.98 -18.50 7.84
CA VAL A 295 5.92 -17.55 8.47
C VAL A 295 6.77 -18.23 9.54
N ARG A 296 6.13 -19.02 10.42
CA ARG A 296 6.83 -19.77 11.48
C ARG A 296 7.75 -20.84 10.90
N GLU A 297 7.31 -21.54 9.86
CA GLU A 297 8.09 -22.58 9.19
C GLU A 297 9.36 -22.00 8.54
N VAL A 298 9.22 -20.96 7.72
CA VAL A 298 10.37 -20.31 7.03
C VAL A 298 11.37 -19.77 8.06
N LYS A 299 10.89 -19.15 9.13
CA LYS A 299 11.75 -18.65 10.22
C LYS A 299 12.48 -19.79 10.94
N GLY A 300 11.80 -20.91 11.21
CA GLY A 300 12.39 -22.10 11.84
C GLY A 300 13.46 -22.76 10.98
N MET A 301 13.23 -22.83 9.66
CA MET A 301 14.24 -23.34 8.71
C MET A 301 15.52 -22.50 8.72
N ILE A 302 15.39 -21.17 8.80
CA ILE A 302 16.53 -20.26 8.83
C ILE A 302 17.24 -20.27 10.20
N GLY A 303 16.51 -20.38 11.30
CA GLY A 303 17.12 -20.52 12.64
C GLY A 303 18.06 -21.74 12.74
N ASN A 304 17.66 -22.87 12.14
CA ASN A 304 18.51 -24.06 12.06
C ASN A 304 19.77 -23.85 11.20
N LEU A 305 19.71 -22.95 10.20
CA LEU A 305 20.87 -22.58 9.39
C LEU A 305 21.83 -21.68 10.19
N GLU A 306 21.33 -20.71 10.94
CA GLU A 306 22.13 -19.84 11.82
C GLU A 306 22.89 -20.64 12.89
N ASP A 307 22.25 -21.62 13.53
CA ASP A 307 22.90 -22.50 14.51
C ASP A 307 24.03 -23.32 13.88
N ASN A 308 23.84 -23.80 12.65
CA ASN A 308 24.88 -24.50 11.90
C ASN A 308 26.07 -23.58 11.53
N TYR A 309 25.81 -22.34 11.09
CA TYR A 309 26.87 -21.36 10.84
C TYR A 309 27.60 -20.97 12.13
N GLY A 310 26.89 -20.83 13.25
CA GLY A 310 27.47 -20.61 14.58
C GLY A 310 28.39 -21.77 15.01
N GLN A 311 28.04 -23.00 14.67
CA GLN A 311 28.87 -24.19 14.91
C GLN A 311 30.13 -24.22 14.00
N ILE A 312 29.99 -23.87 12.71
CA ILE A 312 31.12 -23.79 11.77
C ILE A 312 32.10 -22.68 12.15
N VAL A 313 31.60 -21.52 12.59
CA VAL A 313 32.43 -20.40 13.08
C VAL A 313 33.02 -20.71 14.46
N GLY A 314 32.32 -21.48 15.29
CA GLY A 314 32.79 -21.98 16.59
C GLY A 314 33.98 -22.94 16.49
N ILE A 315 34.07 -23.71 15.40
CA ILE A 315 35.24 -24.58 15.11
C ILE A 315 36.45 -23.76 14.62
N GLY A 316 36.25 -22.53 14.12
CA GLY A 316 37.31 -21.66 13.59
C GLY A 316 37.97 -20.71 14.59
N ARG A 317 37.64 -20.77 15.89
CA ARG A 317 38.23 -19.88 16.91
C ARG A 317 39.17 -20.62 17.87
N GLU A 318 40.30 -21.06 17.34
CA GLU A 318 41.52 -21.21 18.15
C GLU A 318 42.66 -20.34 17.59
N LYS A 319 42.92 -19.25 18.34
CA LYS A 319 44.16 -18.45 18.44
C LYS A 319 44.92 -18.08 17.15
N ARG A 320 44.88 -16.77 16.82
CA ARG A 320 46.09 -15.93 16.82
C ARG A 320 45.74 -14.43 16.80
N TYR A 321 46.29 -13.70 17.76
CA TYR A 321 46.48 -12.26 17.67
C TYR A 321 47.78 -12.02 16.87
N GLU A 322 47.76 -11.19 15.84
CA GLU A 322 48.86 -10.27 15.52
C GLU A 322 48.47 -9.22 14.47
N SER A 323 49.19 -8.10 14.52
CA SER A 323 48.87 -6.76 14.02
C SER A 323 49.23 -6.51 12.54
N ALA A 324 48.84 -5.31 12.07
CA ALA A 324 48.82 -4.74 10.72
C ALA A 324 50.10 -4.83 9.86
N ARG A 325 49.90 -4.92 8.53
CA ARG A 325 50.53 -4.05 7.50
C ARG A 325 49.93 -4.30 6.10
N PHE A 326 49.76 -3.19 5.38
CA PHE A 326 49.48 -3.09 3.93
C PHE A 326 50.47 -3.91 3.09
N THR A 327 50.01 -4.61 2.04
CA THR A 327 50.31 -4.34 0.61
C THR A 327 49.70 -5.40 -0.33
N ASP A 328 48.99 -4.88 -1.34
CA ASP A 328 48.95 -5.27 -2.77
C ASP A 328 48.37 -6.62 -3.26
N ARG A 329 47.41 -6.45 -4.17
CA ARG A 329 47.05 -7.24 -5.38
C ARG A 329 46.74 -8.73 -5.24
N LEU A 330 45.49 -9.07 -5.59
CA LEU A 330 45.19 -10.07 -6.62
C LEU A 330 43.78 -9.82 -7.19
N VAL A 331 43.75 -9.47 -8.48
CA VAL A 331 42.56 -9.53 -9.34
C VAL A 331 42.27 -11.00 -9.60
N ILE A 332 41.10 -11.49 -9.17
CA ILE A 332 40.51 -12.72 -9.71
C ILE A 332 39.03 -12.41 -9.92
N GLY A 333 38.63 -12.35 -11.19
CA GLY A 333 37.26 -12.12 -11.60
C GLY A 333 36.36 -13.25 -11.14
N TYR A 334 35.30 -12.91 -10.41
CA TYR A 334 34.12 -13.76 -10.32
C TYR A 334 33.20 -13.39 -11.49
N SER A 335 33.21 -14.26 -12.49
CA SER A 335 32.05 -14.46 -13.35
C SER A 335 30.87 -14.78 -12.43
N ASP A 336 29.94 -13.85 -12.26
CA ASP A 336 28.66 -14.08 -11.59
C ASP A 336 27.90 -15.18 -12.35
N ALA A 337 28.09 -16.43 -11.94
CA ALA A 337 27.23 -17.51 -12.34
C ALA A 337 25.86 -17.25 -11.69
N VAL A 338 24.89 -16.82 -12.50
CA VAL A 338 23.49 -16.72 -12.09
C VAL A 338 22.99 -18.14 -11.79
N ARG A 339 23.10 -18.56 -10.52
CA ARG A 339 22.47 -19.79 -10.05
C ARG A 339 20.99 -19.50 -9.80
N PHE A 340 20.14 -19.89 -10.74
CA PHE A 340 18.73 -20.10 -10.45
C PHE A 340 18.63 -21.30 -9.51
N SER A 341 18.25 -21.05 -8.26
CA SER A 341 18.20 -22.07 -7.21
C SER A 341 16.79 -22.58 -6.90
N SER A 342 15.79 -22.22 -7.72
CA SER A 342 14.44 -22.75 -7.55
C SER A 342 14.39 -24.22 -8.01
N SER A 343 14.05 -25.11 -7.07
CA SER A 343 13.83 -26.54 -7.29
C SER A 343 12.77 -26.82 -8.37
N ARG A 344 11.85 -25.87 -8.60
CA ARG A 344 10.77 -25.97 -9.58
C ARG A 344 11.27 -26.11 -11.02
N PHE A 345 12.40 -25.51 -11.35
CA PHE A 345 13.00 -25.63 -12.69
C PHE A 345 13.85 -26.88 -12.89
N LEU A 346 14.09 -27.68 -11.83
CA LEU A 346 14.82 -28.95 -11.94
C LEU A 346 13.99 -30.05 -12.60
N ASN A 347 12.66 -29.94 -12.64
CA ASN A 347 11.76 -30.95 -13.18
C ASN A 347 11.37 -30.74 -14.66
N VAL A 348 11.93 -29.73 -15.34
CA VAL A 348 11.62 -29.43 -16.76
C VAL A 348 12.68 -29.97 -17.73
N ALA A 349 13.76 -30.57 -17.22
CA ALA A 349 14.78 -31.22 -18.03
C ALA A 349 14.71 -32.75 -17.88
N CYS A 350 13.82 -33.39 -18.64
CA CYS A 350 13.89 -34.81 -18.98
C CYS A 350 13.70 -34.96 -20.49
#